data_AF-G3A408-F1
#
_entry.id   AF-G3A408-F1
#
_cell.length_a   1.000
_cell.length_b   1.000
_cell.length_c   1.000
_cell.angle_alpha   90.00
_cell.angle_beta   90.00
_cell.angle_gamma   90.00
#
_symmetry.space_group_name_H-M   'P 1'
#
loop_
_entity.id
_entity.type
_entity.pdbx_description
1 polymer ?
#
loop_
_entity_poly.entity_id
_entity_poly.type
_entity_poly.pdbx_seq_one_letter_code
_entity_poly.pdbx_strand_id
1 'polypeptide(L)' 'MTRDELIQAVPTRECQGHLYVRIDDIPEPGRQQFAAAMIGSAFVAIKGETCITPFAHDWNAWVRDQWCGRPGPIGLN' A
#
# COMPACT_ATOMS: atom_id res chain seq x y z
N MET A 1 6.40 15.19 2.80
CA MET A 1 6.26 14.36 1.59
C MET A 1 4.90 14.65 1.00
N THR A 2 4.80 14.87 -0.30
CA THR A 2 3.52 15.02 -0.98
C THR A 2 2.93 13.65 -1.32
N ARG A 3 1.66 13.62 -1.70
CA ARG A 3 1.01 12.39 -2.18
C ARG A 3 1.71 11.82 -3.41
N ASP A 4 2.13 12.66 -4.34
CA ASP A 4 2.79 12.21 -5.57
C ASP A 4 4.19 11.66 -5.30
N GLU A 5 4.94 12.29 -4.38
CA GLU A 5 6.23 11.76 -3.92
C GLU A 5 6.07 10.37 -3.28
N LEU A 6 5.02 10.17 -2.48
CA LEU A 6 4.73 8.87 -1.87
C LEU A 6 4.38 7.81 -2.92
N ILE A 7 3.57 8.16 -3.93
CA ILE A 7 3.21 7.26 -5.04
C ILE A 7 4.47 6.87 -5.83
N GLN A 8 5.35 7.81 -6.12
CA GLN A 8 6.59 7.57 -6.88
C GLN A 8 7.59 6.72 -6.09
N ALA A 9 7.62 6.83 -4.77
CA ALA A 9 8.53 6.07 -3.91
C ALA A 9 8.20 4.58 -3.80
N VAL A 10 6.95 4.17 -4.07
CA VAL A 10 6.47 2.80 -3.84
C VAL A 10 6.30 2.05 -5.16
N PRO A 11 7.19 1.08 -5.48
CA PRO A 11 7.10 0.34 -6.73
C PRO A 11 5.93 -0.64 -6.74
N THR A 12 5.19 -0.64 -7.86
CA THR A 12 4.23 -1.70 -8.17
C THR A 12 4.94 -2.86 -8.84
N ARG A 13 4.62 -4.09 -8.44
CA ARG A 13 5.16 -5.36 -8.95
C ARG A 13 4.04 -6.25 -9.47
N GLU A 14 4.41 -7.28 -10.22
CA GLU A 14 3.50 -8.28 -10.78
C GLU A 14 3.91 -9.67 -10.30
N CYS A 15 2.92 -10.50 -9.94
CA CYS A 15 3.10 -11.94 -9.76
C CYS A 15 1.79 -12.68 -10.03
N GLN A 16 1.84 -13.72 -10.87
CA GLN A 16 0.71 -14.59 -11.19
C GLN A 16 -0.54 -13.84 -11.70
N GLY A 17 -0.35 -12.76 -12.45
CA GLY A 17 -1.42 -11.90 -12.97
C GLY A 17 -1.93 -10.85 -11.97
N HIS A 18 -1.34 -10.78 -10.77
CA HIS A 18 -1.73 -9.82 -9.75
C HIS A 18 -0.69 -8.71 -9.58
N LEU A 19 -1.15 -7.46 -9.65
CA LEU A 19 -0.33 -6.31 -9.28
C LEU A 19 -0.38 -6.08 -7.77
N TYR A 20 0.78 -5.85 -7.16
CA TYR A 20 0.93 -5.66 -5.73
C TYR A 20 2.02 -4.65 -5.39
N VAL A 21 2.00 -4.14 -4.16
CA VAL A 21 3.11 -3.40 -3.54
C VAL A 21 3.67 -4.20 -2.37
N ARG A 22 4.92 -3.96 -1.96
CA ARG A 22 5.44 -4.51 -0.71
C ARG A 22 5.28 -3.46 0.38
N ILE A 23 4.72 -3.85 1.52
CA ILE A 23 4.51 -2.90 2.62
C ILE A 23 5.83 -2.30 3.14
N ASP A 24 6.93 -3.06 3.04
CA ASP A 24 8.26 -2.63 3.47
C ASP A 24 8.91 -1.59 2.57
N ASP A 25 8.39 -1.36 1.36
CA ASP A 25 8.88 -0.28 0.49
C ASP A 25 8.20 1.05 0.80
N ILE A 26 7.11 1.04 1.58
CA ILE A 26 6.39 2.26 1.92
C ILE A 26 7.23 3.04 2.93
N PRO A 27 7.55 4.32 2.66
CA PRO A 27 8.27 5.15 3.62
C PRO A 27 7.38 5.48 4.83
N GLU A 28 8.02 5.68 5.98
CA GLU A 28 7.33 6.19 7.16
C GLU A 28 6.94 7.66 7.00
N PRO A 29 5.81 8.11 7.58
CA PRO A 29 4.86 7.36 8.42
C PRO A 29 3.82 6.54 7.65
N GLY A 30 3.85 6.55 6.31
CA GLY A 30 2.84 5.93 5.46
C GLY A 30 2.73 4.42 5.64
N ARG A 31 3.86 3.74 5.94
CA ARG A 31 3.89 2.30 6.19
C ARG A 31 2.96 1.89 7.33
N GLN A 32 3.11 2.53 8.49
CA GLN A 32 2.30 2.20 9.67
C GLN A 32 0.82 2.49 9.43
N GLN A 33 0.52 3.63 8.79
CA GLN A 33 -0.85 4.03 8.50
C GLN A 33 -1.53 3.06 7.53
N PHE A 34 -0.83 2.66 6.46
CA PHE A 34 -1.37 1.71 5.49
C PHE A 34 -1.48 0.30 6.08
N ALA A 35 -0.51 -0.15 6.89
CA ALA A 35 -0.59 -1.42 7.60
C ALA A 35 -1.84 -1.49 8.49
N ALA A 36 -2.18 -0.41 9.19
CA ALA A 36 -3.41 -0.32 9.98
C ALA A 36 -4.67 -0.36 9.10
N ALA A 37 -4.67 0.35 7.96
CA ALA A 37 -5.78 0.31 7.01
C ALA A 37 -6.02 -1.08 6.40
N MET A 38 -4.95 -1.88 6.24
CA MET A 38 -4.98 -3.25 5.69
C MET A 38 -5.55 -4.30 6.66
N ILE A 39 -5.78 -3.99 7.94
CA ILE A 39 -6.28 -4.99 8.91
C ILE A 39 -7.63 -5.54 8.44
N GLY A 40 -7.69 -6.85 8.22
CA GLY A 40 -8.87 -7.56 7.70
C GLY A 40 -9.02 -7.54 6.17
N SER A 41 -8.07 -6.96 5.43
CA SER A 41 -8.04 -7.01 3.97
C SER A 41 -7.24 -8.23 3.46
N ALA A 42 -7.54 -8.67 2.25
CA ALA A 42 -6.77 -9.70 1.56
C ALA A 42 -5.44 -9.13 1.02
N PHE A 43 -4.51 -10.02 0.67
CA PHE A 43 -3.23 -9.67 0.06
C PHE A 43 -2.80 -10.75 -0.95
N VAL A 44 -1.80 -10.44 -1.79
CA VAL A 44 -1.29 -11.39 -2.80
C VAL A 44 -0.30 -12.34 -2.14
N ALA A 45 -0.61 -13.64 -2.06
CA ALA A 45 0.32 -14.60 -1.47
C ALA A 45 1.53 -14.88 -2.38
N ILE A 46 2.70 -14.32 -2.03
CA ILE A 46 3.95 -14.53 -2.77
C ILE A 46 4.82 -15.56 -2.05
N LYS A 47 5.20 -16.65 -2.74
CA LYS A 47 6.04 -17.69 -2.16
C LYS A 47 7.42 -17.13 -1.79
N GLY A 48 7.81 -17.26 -0.53
CA GLY A 48 9.10 -16.80 -0.02
C GLY A 48 9.16 -15.32 0.36
N GLU A 49 8.05 -14.59 0.20
CA GLU A 49 7.93 -13.22 0.72
C GLU A 49 7.50 -13.27 2.19
N THR A 50 8.14 -12.45 3.01
CA THR A 50 7.86 -12.38 4.45
C THR A 50 7.10 -11.12 4.85
N CYS A 51 7.00 -10.14 3.94
CA CYS A 51 6.24 -8.92 4.17
C CYS A 51 4.81 -9.02 3.61
N ILE A 52 3.93 -8.14 4.09
CA ILE A 52 2.59 -8.01 3.52
C ILE A 52 2.71 -7.45 2.10
N THR A 53 1.94 -8.02 1.18
CA THR A 53 1.91 -7.70 -0.25
C THR A 53 0.52 -7.25 -0.70
N PRO A 54 0.09 -6.03 -0.30
CA PRO A 54 -1.24 -5.52 -0.64
C PRO A 54 -1.44 -5.45 -2.15
N PHE A 55 -2.68 -5.64 -2.60
CA PHE A 55 -2.99 -5.42 -3.99
C PHE A 55 -2.70 -3.97 -4.37
N ALA A 56 -2.21 -3.76 -5.60
CA ALA A 56 -1.88 -2.42 -6.07
C ALA A 56 -3.11 -1.49 -6.11
N HIS A 57 -4.32 -2.04 -6.30
CA HIS A 57 -5.55 -1.25 -6.27
C HIS A 57 -5.91 -0.77 -4.85
N ASP A 58 -5.64 -1.56 -3.82
CA ASP A 58 -5.82 -1.17 -2.41
C ASP A 58 -4.85 -0.04 -2.05
N TRP A 59 -3.58 -0.18 -2.42
CA TRP A 59 -2.58 0.87 -2.29
C TRP A 59 -3.04 2.17 -2.96
N ASN A 60 -3.49 2.06 -4.21
CA ASN A 60 -3.92 3.19 -5.01
C ASN A 60 -5.17 3.88 -4.44
N ALA A 61 -6.14 3.12 -3.94
CA ALA A 61 -7.33 3.65 -3.28
C ALA A 61 -6.95 4.34 -1.96
N TRP A 62 -6.05 3.74 -1.17
CA TRP A 62 -5.59 4.32 0.08
C TRP A 62 -4.86 5.63 -0.12
N VAL A 63 -3.81 5.65 -0.95
CA VAL A 63 -2.94 6.81 -1.13
C VAL A 63 -3.71 8.01 -1.69
N ARG A 64 -4.80 7.78 -2.42
CA ARG A 64 -5.70 8.82 -2.96
C ARG A 64 -6.89 9.17 -2.08
N ASP A 65 -6.98 8.59 -0.88
CA ASP A 65 -8.09 8.78 0.05
C ASP A 65 -9.46 8.41 -0.58
N GLN A 66 -9.47 7.29 -1.31
CA GLN A 66 -10.63 6.75 -2.03
C GLN A 66 -11.06 5.36 -1.51
N TRP A 67 -10.43 4.87 -0.44
CA TRP A 67 -10.78 3.57 0.12
C TRP A 67 -11.98 3.68 1.06
N CYS A 68 -13.14 3.21 0.59
CA CYS A 68 -14.39 3.22 1.36
C CYS A 68 -14.24 2.58 2.74
N GLY A 69 -14.56 3.33 3.80
CA GLY A 69 -14.56 2.85 5.18
C GLY A 69 -13.17 2.72 5.82
N ARG A 70 -12.11 3.20 5.16
CA ARG A 70 -10.73 3.20 5.68
C ARG A 70 -10.14 4.61 5.63
N PRO A 71 -9.37 5.05 6.64
CA PRO A 71 -8.70 6.35 6.58
C PRO A 71 -7.56 6.32 5.55
N GLY A 72 -7.44 7.37 4.73
CA GLY A 72 -6.28 7.61 3.89
C GLY A 72 -5.04 8.12 4.66
N PRO A 73 -3.94 8.42 3.96
CA PRO A 73 -2.72 8.93 4.57
C PRO A 73 -2.90 10.31 5.20
N ILE A 74 -2.32 10.50 6.39
CA ILE A 74 -2.28 11.78 7.11
C ILE A 74 -0.87 12.38 7.06
N GLY A 75 -0.79 13.71 7.10
CA GLY A 75 0.49 14.44 7.17
C GLY A 75 1.25 14.54 5.83
N LEU A 76 0.53 14.38 4.71
CA LEU A 76 1.06 14.71 3.39
C LEU A 76 0.91 16.21 3.13
N ASN A 77 1.96 16.84 2.58
CA ASN A 77 1.98 18.25 2.18
C ASN A 77 1.38 18.47 0.80
#